data_AF-A0A379VKN2-F1
#
_entry.id   AF-A0A379VKN2-F1
#
_cell.length_a   1.000
_cell.length_b   1.000
_cell.length_c   1.000
_cell.angle_alpha   90.00
_cell.angle_beta   90.00
_cell.angle_gamma   90.00
#
_symmetry.space_group_name_H-M   'P 1'
#
loop_
_entity.id
_entity.type
_entity.pdbx_description
1 polymer ?
#
loop_
_entity_poly.entity_id
_entity_poly.type
_entity_poly.pdbx_seq_one_letter_code
_entity_poly.pdbx_strand_id
1 'polypeptide(L)'
;MAHAGDRRVLLVLWIFGSSLGVDATTASFVGLSILLLSGVLTWEDVKSEKGAWDTLIWFAALLMMANQLKKLGFTQLVWQPDWRQHRQYDAWNQLDNHPAAA
;
A
#
# COMPACT_ATOMS: atom_id res chain seq x y z
N MET A 1 -36.89 9.03 17.86
CA MET A 1 -36.23 10.28 17.40
C MET A 1 -34.78 10.24 17.86
N ALA A 2 -33.84 10.74 17.04
CA ALA A 2 -32.41 10.97 17.32
C ALA A 2 -31.35 9.88 16.94
N HIS A 3 -31.19 9.60 15.64
CA HIS A 3 -29.89 9.16 15.05
C HIS A 3 -29.61 9.95 13.75
N ALA A 4 -29.77 11.27 13.82
CA ALA A 4 -29.56 12.19 12.69
C ALA A 4 -28.39 13.17 12.93
N GLY A 5 -27.59 12.93 13.99
CA GLY A 5 -26.48 13.80 14.42
C GLY A 5 -25.09 13.25 14.07
N ASP A 6 -24.97 11.93 14.02
CA ASP A 6 -23.81 11.11 13.72
C ASP A 6 -23.16 11.46 12.36
N ARG A 7 -23.97 11.63 11.30
CA ARG A 7 -23.47 11.98 9.95
C ARG A 7 -22.92 13.41 9.82
N ARG A 8 -23.28 14.30 10.75
CA ARG A 8 -22.82 15.71 10.74
C ARG A 8 -21.39 15.84 11.27
N VAL A 9 -21.02 14.98 12.23
CA VAL A 9 -19.64 14.85 12.70
C VAL A 9 -18.75 14.38 11.55
N LEU A 10 -19.22 13.43 10.74
CA LEU A 10 -18.53 12.98 9.52
C LEU A 10 -18.27 14.13 8.52
N LEU A 11 -19.24 15.02 8.31
CA LEU A 11 -19.09 16.16 7.39
C LEU A 11 -18.13 17.22 7.92
N VAL A 12 -18.20 17.54 9.22
CA VAL A 12 -17.28 18.50 9.86
C VAL A 12 -15.84 17.96 9.84
N LEU A 13 -15.68 16.66 10.09
CA LEU A 13 -14.39 15.97 10.02
C LEU A 13 -13.83 15.97 8.59
N TRP A 14 -14.68 15.78 7.57
CA TRP A 14 -14.25 15.72 6.17
C TRP A 14 -13.73 17.06 5.63
N ILE A 15 -14.37 18.16 6.02
CA ILE A 15 -13.97 19.52 5.61
C ILE A 15 -12.65 19.94 6.27
N PHE A 16 -12.41 19.55 7.53
CA PHE A 16 -11.12 19.77 8.19
C PHE A 16 -9.99 18.90 7.60
N GLY A 17 -10.31 17.74 7.03
CA GLY A 17 -9.34 16.84 6.39
C GLY A 17 -8.71 17.39 5.10
N SER A 18 -9.35 18.34 4.42
CA SER A 18 -8.89 18.87 3.12
C SER A 18 -7.89 20.03 3.24
N SER A 19 -7.61 20.53 4.44
CA SER A 19 -6.88 21.81 4.66
C SER A 19 -5.36 21.68 4.75
N LEU A 20 -4.81 20.46 4.80
CA LEU A 20 -3.39 20.26 5.07
C LEU A 20 -2.67 19.87 3.77
N GLY A 21 -2.25 20.88 3.00
CA GLY A 21 -1.38 20.73 1.83
C GLY A 21 0.06 20.30 2.16
N VAL A 22 0.21 19.36 3.09
CA VAL A 22 1.45 18.84 3.66
C VAL A 22 1.43 17.32 3.49
N ASP A 23 2.61 16.69 3.44
CA ASP A 23 2.77 15.25 3.27
C ASP A 23 1.76 14.43 4.12
N ALA A 24 1.12 13.44 3.49
CA ALA A 24 -0.11 12.81 3.98
C ALA A 24 0.04 12.25 5.41
N THR A 25 1.23 11.78 5.76
CA THR A 25 1.55 11.29 7.10
C THR A 25 1.54 12.42 8.14
N THR A 26 2.20 13.54 7.87
CA THR A 26 2.26 14.70 8.77
C THR A 26 0.88 15.35 8.95
N ALA A 27 0.12 15.48 7.86
CA ALA A 27 -1.25 15.97 7.91
C ALA A 27 -2.14 15.12 8.84
N SER A 28 -1.99 13.79 8.76
CA SER A 28 -2.73 12.84 9.59
C SER A 28 -2.36 12.94 11.07
N PHE A 29 -1.07 13.10 11.41
CA PHE A 29 -0.61 13.28 12.79
C PHE A 29 -1.12 14.59 13.41
N VAL A 30 -1.06 15.70 12.66
CA VAL A 30 -1.55 17.01 13.14
C VAL A 30 -3.07 16.99 13.32
N GLY A 31 -3.82 16.40 12.38
CA GLY A 31 -5.26 16.21 12.50
C GLY A 31 -5.64 15.35 13.71
N LEU A 32 -4.93 14.23 13.93
CA LEU A 32 -5.13 13.37 15.11
C LEU A 32 -4.89 14.14 16.42
N SER A 33 -3.81 14.92 16.51
CA SER A 33 -3.53 15.74 17.70
C SER A 33 -4.62 16.76 17.99
N ILE A 34 -5.19 17.41 16.96
CA ILE A 34 -6.29 18.36 17.12
C ILE A 34 -7.58 17.66 17.57
N LEU A 35 -7.89 16.48 17.04
CA LEU A 35 -9.06 15.69 17.45
C LEU A 35 -8.98 15.21 18.91
N LEU A 36 -7.78 14.81 19.37
CA LEU A 36 -7.58 14.46 20.78
C LEU A 36 -7.78 15.67 21.70
N LEU A 37 -7.30 16.85 21.28
CA LEU A 37 -7.46 18.09 22.06
C LEU A 37 -8.90 18.61 22.04
N SER A 38 -9.67 18.36 20.98
CA SER A 38 -11.07 18.80 20.88
C SER A 38 -12.06 17.91 21.65
N GLY A 39 -11.59 16.85 22.33
CA GLY A 39 -12.41 15.97 23.16
C GLY A 39 -13.43 15.11 22.38
N VAL A 40 -13.34 15.08 21.05
CA VAL A 40 -14.21 14.26 20.18
C VAL A 40 -13.83 12.78 20.22
N LEU A 41 -12.58 12.47 20.56
CA LEU A 41 -12.03 11.12 20.60
C LEU A 41 -11.20 10.96 21.88
N THR A 42 -11.61 10.10 22.81
CA THR A 42 -10.83 9.87 24.03
C THR A 42 -9.66 8.92 23.74
N TRP A 43 -8.60 9.03 24.54
CA TRP A 43 -7.44 8.16 24.36
C TRP A 43 -7.76 6.68 24.62
N GLU A 44 -8.80 6.42 25.41
CA GLU A 44 -9.38 5.09 25.59
C GLU A 44 -10.00 4.57 24.29
N ASP A 45 -10.77 5.39 23.56
CA ASP A 45 -11.40 4.98 22.29
C ASP A 45 -10.34 4.59 21.24
N VAL A 46 -9.29 5.39 21.08
CA VAL A 46 -8.22 5.10 20.10
C VAL A 46 -7.47 3.81 20.41
N LYS A 47 -7.24 3.52 21.69
CA LYS A 47 -6.60 2.26 22.12
C LYS A 47 -7.58 1.07 22.09
N SER A 48 -8.88 1.33 22.25
CA SER A 48 -9.94 0.31 22.31
C SER A 48 -10.34 -0.20 20.93
N GLU A 49 -10.08 0.57 19.86
CA GLU A 49 -10.38 0.20 18.47
C GLU A 49 -9.47 -0.90 17.92
N LYS A 50 -9.69 -2.14 18.39
CA LYS A 50 -8.92 -3.34 18.00
C LYS A 50 -8.92 -3.60 16.49
N GLY A 51 -9.98 -3.22 15.78
CA GLY A 51 -10.07 -3.40 14.32
C GLY A 51 -9.01 -2.60 13.56
N ALA A 52 -8.75 -1.35 13.97
CA ALA A 52 -7.72 -0.53 13.35
C ALA A 52 -6.32 -1.11 13.59
N TRP A 53 -6.05 -1.55 14.81
CA TRP A 53 -4.78 -2.17 15.19
C TRP A 53 -4.51 -3.49 14.47
N ASP A 54 -5.53 -4.35 14.29
CA ASP A 54 -5.40 -5.61 13.57
C ASP A 54 -4.96 -5.40 12.11
N THR A 55 -5.57 -4.43 11.41
CA THR A 55 -5.18 -4.10 10.02
C THR A 55 -3.77 -3.53 9.92
N LEU A 56 -3.36 -2.68 10.86
CA LEU A 56 -2.00 -2.11 10.90
C LEU A 56 -0.93 -3.19 11.07
N ILE A 57 -1.15 -4.12 12.02
CA ILE A 57 -0.22 -5.20 12.32
C ILE A 57 -0.15 -6.17 11.15
N TRP A 58 -1.32 -6.58 10.63
CA TRP A 58 -1.40 -7.51 9.52
C TRP A 58 -0.78 -6.93 8.25
N PHE A 59 -1.04 -5.66 7.95
CA PHE A 59 -0.44 -4.97 6.80
C PHE A 59 1.07 -4.80 6.95
N ALA A 60 1.57 -4.49 8.16
CA ALA A 60 3.00 -4.41 8.43
C ALA A 60 3.71 -5.76 8.19
N ALA A 61 3.09 -6.88 8.58
CA ALA A 61 3.61 -8.22 8.30
C ALA A 61 3.69 -8.51 6.80
N LEU A 62 2.66 -8.12 6.02
CA LEU A 62 2.68 -8.22 4.55
C LEU A 62 3.78 -7.37 3.92
N LEU A 63 3.96 -6.12 4.36
CA LEU A 63 5.04 -5.25 3.90
C LEU A 63 6.41 -5.83 4.21
N MET A 64 6.59 -6.46 5.38
CA MET A 64 7.84 -7.13 5.74
C MET A 64 8.12 -8.31 4.80
N MET A 65 7.11 -9.15 4.52
CA MET A 65 7.23 -10.27 3.58
C MET A 65 7.57 -9.78 2.17
N ALA A 66 6.91 -8.72 1.70
CA ALA A 66 7.20 -8.09 0.41
C ALA A 66 8.64 -7.55 0.34
N ASN A 67 9.14 -6.95 1.42
CA ASN A 67 10.51 -6.48 1.52
C ASN A 67 11.54 -7.62 1.48
N GLN A 68 11.28 -8.72 2.17
CA GLN A 68 12.15 -9.90 2.13
C GLN A 68 12.14 -10.52 0.73
N LEU A 69 10.98 -10.60 0.07
CA LEU A 69 10.87 -11.09 -1.30
C LEU A 69 11.60 -10.19 -2.32
N LYS A 70 11.52 -8.87 -2.13
CA LYS A 70 12.29 -7.89 -2.91
C LYS A 70 13.80 -8.07 -2.72
N LYS A 71 14.26 -8.31 -1.47
CA LYS A 71 15.68 -8.58 -1.16
C LYS A 71 16.18 -9.91 -1.75
N LEU A 72 15.32 -10.94 -1.78
CA LEU A 72 15.63 -12.24 -2.37
C LEU A 72 15.65 -12.21 -3.90
N GLY A 73 15.41 -11.05 -4.52
CA GLY A 73 15.56 -10.87 -5.96
C GLY A 73 14.46 -11.54 -6.78
N PHE A 74 13.33 -11.94 -6.18
CA PHE A 74 12.20 -12.51 -6.95
C PHE A 74 11.68 -11.52 -8.00
N THR A 75 11.70 -10.22 -7.69
CA THR A 75 11.41 -9.16 -8.66
C THR A 75 12.41 -9.10 -9.81
N GLN A 76 13.67 -9.49 -9.58
CA GLN A 76 14.71 -9.53 -10.62
C GLN A 76 14.65 -10.84 -11.42
N LEU A 77 14.39 -11.98 -10.77
CA LEU A 77 14.28 -13.31 -11.39
C LEU A 77 13.05 -13.43 -12.30
N VAL A 78 11.91 -12.86 -11.89
CA VAL A 78 10.67 -12.86 -12.70
C VAL A 78 10.74 -11.86 -13.85
N TRP A 79 11.48 -10.76 -13.70
CA TRP A 79 11.58 -9.72 -14.74
C TRP A 79 12.69 -10.00 -15.77
N GLN A 80 13.84 -10.51 -15.33
CA GLN A 80 14.92 -11.02 -16.18
C GLN A 80 15.06 -12.54 -16.00
N PRO A 81 14.13 -13.34 -16.54
CA PRO A 81 14.38 -14.75 -16.74
C PRO A 81 15.45 -14.89 -17.82
N ASP A 82 16.62 -15.27 -17.37
CA ASP A 82 17.73 -15.77 -18.16
C ASP A 82 17.24 -16.71 -19.29
N TRP A 83 16.42 -17.71 -18.97
CA TRP A 83 15.87 -18.68 -19.93
C TRP A 83 14.99 -18.10 -21.05
N ARG A 84 14.44 -16.88 -20.90
CA ARG A 84 13.69 -16.24 -21.99
C ARG A 84 14.61 -15.71 -23.08
N GLN A 85 15.82 -15.29 -22.71
CA GLN A 85 16.74 -14.68 -23.66
C GLN A 85 17.52 -15.75 -24.44
N HIS A 86 17.93 -16.83 -23.79
CA HIS A 86 18.72 -17.90 -24.44
C HIS A 86 17.88 -18.67 -25.48
N ARG A 87 16.65 -19.09 -25.12
CA ARG A 87 15.82 -19.91 -26.04
C ARG A 87 15.36 -19.17 -27.29
N GLN A 88 15.14 -17.87 -27.20
CA GLN A 88 14.73 -17.09 -28.37
C GLN A 88 15.93 -16.84 -29.29
N TYR A 89 17.09 -16.48 -28.74
CA TYR A 89 18.31 -16.27 -29.52
C TYR A 89 18.75 -17.54 -30.28
N ASP A 90 18.72 -18.69 -29.61
CA ASP A 90 19.12 -19.97 -30.21
C ASP A 90 18.14 -20.46 -31.28
N ALA A 91 16.83 -20.18 -31.12
CA ALA A 91 15.80 -20.58 -32.08
C ALA A 91 15.83 -19.74 -33.37
N TRP A 92 16.00 -18.42 -33.26
CA TRP A 92 16.12 -17.54 -34.43
C TRP A 92 17.45 -17.77 -35.17
N ASN A 93 18.56 -18.00 -34.46
CA ASN A 93 19.84 -18.36 -35.07
C ASN A 93 19.82 -19.73 -35.75
N GLN A 94 19.02 -20.69 -35.28
CA GLN A 94 18.86 -21.97 -35.97
C GLN A 94 18.12 -21.78 -37.30
N LEU A 95 17.09 -20.94 -37.35
CA LEU A 95 16.35 -20.68 -38.59
C LEU A 95 17.18 -19.92 -39.65
N ASP A 96 17.96 -18.93 -39.23
CA ASP A 96 18.79 -18.13 -40.14
C ASP A 96 20.02 -18.89 -40.67
N ASN A 97 20.57 -19.84 -39.90
CA ASN A 97 21.72 -20.65 -40.32
C ASN A 97 21.35 -21.92 -41.12
N HIS A 98 20.05 -22.20 -41.28
CA HIS A 98 19.56 -23.18 -42.24
C HIS A 98 19.12 -22.44 -43.51
N PRO A 99 19.86 -22.51 -44.63
CA PRO A 99 19.33 -22.03 -45.90
C PRO A 99 18.12 -22.88 -46.22
N ALA A 100 16.92 -22.28 -46.13
CA ALA A 100 15.61 -22.84 -46.47
C ALA A 100 15.70 -24.25 -47.09
N ALA A 101 15.75 -25.27 -46.24
CA ALA A 101 15.84 -26.64 -46.72
C ALA A 101 14.45 -27.04 -47.20
N ALA A 102 14.30 -26.96 -48.53
CA ALA A 102 13.42 -27.71 -49.42
C ALA A 102 11.90 -27.54 -49.26
#